data_AF-A0A838MXS3-F1
#
_entry.id   AF-A0A838MXS3-F1
#
_cell.length_a   1.000
_cell.length_b   1.000
_cell.length_c   1.000
_cell.angle_alpha   90.00
_cell.angle_beta   90.00
_cell.angle_gamma   90.00
#
_symmetry.space_group_name_H-M   'P 1'
#
loop_
_entity.id
_entity.type
_entity.pdbx_description
1 polymer ?
#
loop_
_entity_poly.entity_id
_entity_poly.type
_entity_poly.pdbx_seq_one_letter_code
_entity_poly.pdbx_strand_id
1 'polypeptide(L)'
;ELLARALNAEKIARARAELEMLATALEAFRRERGFYVAVEDESALVDHLHPRYLQSIIRFDPWHRSYEYEGTRDAYTLRSLGPDGKARTPDDVTISKSIADFGLRNAD
;
A
#
# COMPACT_ATOMS: atom_id res chain seq x y z
N GLU A 1 -19.78 19.82 -11.52
CA GLU A 1 -19.44 18.38 -11.43
C GLU A 1 -18.08 17.99 -12.01
N LEU A 2 -17.70 18.43 -13.22
CA LEU A 2 -16.45 17.99 -13.87
C LEU A 2 -15.17 18.26 -13.06
N LEU A 3 -15.09 19.43 -12.41
CA LEU A 3 -13.96 19.78 -11.54
C LEU A 3 -13.78 18.83 -10.35
N ALA A 4 -14.89 18.46 -9.69
CA ALA A 4 -14.85 17.55 -8.55
C ALA A 4 -14.41 16.13 -8.98
N ARG A 5 -14.85 15.68 -10.16
CA ARG A 5 -14.42 14.38 -10.73
C ARG A 5 -12.93 14.41 -11.09
N ALA A 6 -12.45 15.48 -11.72
CA ALA A 6 -11.05 15.65 -12.05
C ALA A 6 -10.16 15.68 -10.79
N LEU A 7 -10.60 16.41 -9.76
CA LEU A 7 -9.89 16.43 -8.47
C LEU A 7 -9.85 15.04 -7.82
N ASN A 8 -10.95 14.30 -7.84
CA ASN A 8 -10.98 12.94 -7.30
C ASN A 8 -10.08 11.98 -8.10
N ALA A 9 -10.02 12.11 -9.43
CA ALA A 9 -9.12 11.31 -10.25
C ALA A 9 -7.65 11.58 -9.89
N GLU A 10 -7.28 12.85 -9.68
CA GLU A 10 -5.92 13.22 -9.25
C GLU A 10 -5.60 12.66 -7.86
N LYS A 11 -6.55 12.73 -6.92
CA LYS A 11 -6.38 12.12 -5.60
C LYS A 11 -6.18 10.60 -5.67
N ILE A 12 -6.95 9.90 -6.51
CA ILE A 12 -6.79 8.45 -6.73
C ILE A 12 -5.40 8.15 -7.32
N ALA A 13 -4.96 8.94 -8.30
CA ALA A 13 -3.65 8.78 -8.91
C ALA A 13 -2.51 8.97 -7.89
N ARG A 14 -2.61 10.02 -7.06
CA ARG A 14 -1.67 10.27 -5.98
C ARG A 14 -1.66 9.15 -4.94
N ALA A 15 -2.84 8.71 -4.51
CA ALA A 15 -2.95 7.62 -3.54
C ALA A 15 -2.29 6.34 -4.05
N ARG A 16 -2.49 6.02 -5.34
CA ARG A 16 -1.84 4.89 -6.01
C ARG A 16 -0.32 5.03 -6.03
N ALA A 17 0.20 6.19 -6.42
CA ALA A 17 1.65 6.43 -6.44
C ALA A 17 2.28 6.29 -5.04
N GLU A 18 1.60 6.79 -4.01
CA GLU A 18 2.01 6.65 -2.61
C GLU A 18 2.02 5.18 -2.16
N LEU A 19 1.01 4.39 -2.54
CA LEU A 19 1.00 2.95 -2.29
C LEU A 19 2.09 2.18 -3.07
N GLU A 20 2.40 2.59 -4.29
CA GLU A 20 3.49 2.00 -5.08
C GLU A 20 4.87 2.27 -4.47
N MET A 21 5.06 3.43 -3.83
CA MET A 21 6.28 3.73 -3.07
C MET A 21 6.40 2.82 -1.85
N LEU A 22 5.32 2.64 -1.07
CA LEU A 22 5.28 1.71 0.07
C LEU A 22 5.54 0.26 -0.38
N ALA A 23 4.91 -0.18 -1.47
CA ALA A 23 5.13 -1.50 -2.06
C ALA A 23 6.60 -1.70 -2.48
N THR A 24 7.21 -0.70 -3.12
CA THR A 24 8.62 -0.74 -3.51
C THR A 24 9.55 -0.88 -2.29
N ALA A 25 9.25 -0.15 -1.21
CA ALA A 25 9.98 -0.26 0.05
C ALA A 25 9.81 -1.65 0.69
N LEU A 26 8.60 -2.22 0.68
CA LEU A 26 8.32 -3.59 1.13
C LEU A 26 9.09 -4.64 0.33
N GLU A 27 9.21 -4.47 -0.98
CA GLU A 27 10.02 -5.36 -1.82
C GLU A 27 11.52 -5.26 -1.51
N ALA A 28 12.03 -4.05 -1.22
CA ALA A 28 13.40 -3.88 -0.78
C ALA A 28 13.63 -4.53 0.60
N PHE A 29 12.73 -4.31 1.55
CA PHE A 29 12.74 -4.95 2.87
C PHE A 29 12.75 -6.48 2.72
N ARG A 30 11.84 -7.05 1.93
CA ARG A 30 11.75 -8.50 1.72
C ARG A 30 13.02 -9.05 1.06
N ARG A 31 13.56 -8.39 0.05
CA ARG A 31 14.81 -8.85 -0.61
C ARG A 31 15.97 -8.95 0.36
N GLU A 32 16.03 -8.07 1.36
CA GLU A 32 17.09 -8.10 2.38
C GLU A 32 16.80 -9.04 3.54
N ARG A 33 15.55 -9.08 4.03
CA ARG A 33 15.15 -9.81 5.25
C ARG A 33 14.59 -11.20 4.99
N GLY A 34 14.14 -11.47 3.77
CA GLY A 34 13.54 -12.73 3.33
C GLY A 34 12.03 -12.84 3.57
N PHE A 35 11.37 -11.83 4.15
CA PHE A 35 9.93 -11.84 4.47
C PHE A 35 9.36 -10.42 4.41
N TYR A 36 8.04 -10.26 4.28
CA TYR A 36 7.36 -8.96 4.47
C TYR A 36 7.08 -8.67 5.95
N VAL A 37 6.82 -7.41 6.29
CA VAL A 37 6.54 -6.99 7.67
C VAL A 37 5.23 -7.63 8.15
N ALA A 38 5.28 -8.46 9.19
CA ALA A 38 4.11 -9.19 9.67
C ALA A 38 3.37 -8.41 10.79
N VAL A 39 2.71 -7.31 10.42
CA VAL A 39 1.90 -6.48 11.33
C VAL A 39 0.58 -6.08 10.65
N GLU A 40 -0.41 -5.70 11.45
CA GLU A 40 -1.72 -5.20 11.00
C GLU A 40 -1.88 -3.71 11.34
N ASP A 41 -0.80 -2.95 11.26
CA ASP A 41 -0.77 -1.52 11.58
C ASP A 41 0.19 -0.76 10.66
N GLU A 42 -0.29 0.34 10.10
CA GLU A 42 0.47 1.19 9.18
C GLU A 42 1.61 1.91 9.90
N SER A 43 1.39 2.34 11.15
CA SER A 43 2.40 3.09 11.88
C SER A 43 3.60 2.21 12.22
N ALA A 44 3.34 0.96 12.64
CA ALA A 44 4.36 -0.07 12.79
C ALA A 44 5.08 -0.38 11.47
N LEU A 45 4.35 -0.45 10.34
CA LEU A 45 4.97 -0.62 9.01
C LEU A 45 6.00 0.48 8.72
N VAL A 46 5.63 1.75 8.90
CA VAL A 46 6.54 2.88 8.60
C VAL A 46 7.80 2.83 9.46
N ASP A 47 7.69 2.43 10.73
CA ASP A 47 8.85 2.30 11.62
C ASP A 47 9.83 1.20 11.17
N HIS A 48 9.36 0.18 10.44
CA HIS A 48 10.21 -0.83 9.81
C HIS A 48 10.85 -0.36 8.50
N LEU A 49 10.18 0.51 7.74
CA LEU A 49 10.61 0.93 6.42
C LEU A 49 11.51 2.17 6.43
N HIS A 50 11.21 3.16 7.27
CA HIS A 50 11.92 4.43 7.33
C HIS A 50 13.13 4.37 8.28
N PRO A 51 14.26 5.02 7.96
CA PRO A 51 14.57 5.74 6.71
C PRO A 51 15.17 4.85 5.62
N ARG A 52 15.44 3.57 5.92
CA ARG A 52 16.31 2.74 5.07
C ARG A 52 15.70 2.38 3.73
N TYR A 53 14.43 2.00 3.71
CA TYR A 53 13.70 1.56 2.52
C TYR A 53 12.71 2.62 2.02
N LEU A 54 12.30 3.53 2.89
CA LEU A 54 11.40 4.64 2.59
C LEU A 54 11.97 5.94 3.16
N GLN A 55 12.33 6.89 2.31
CA GLN A 55 12.98 8.15 2.72
C GLN A 55 11.99 9.20 3.27
N SER A 56 10.74 9.14 2.83
CA SER A 56 9.69 10.09 3.22
C SER A 56 8.58 9.35 3.96
N ILE A 57 8.12 9.91 5.06
CA ILE A 57 7.02 9.35 5.83
C ILE A 57 5.71 9.54 5.04
N ILE A 58 5.08 8.44 4.65
CA ILE A 58 3.77 8.40 3.98
C ILE A 58 2.82 7.69 4.94
N ARG A 59 1.95 8.46 5.60
CA ARG A 59 0.97 7.92 6.58
C ARG A 59 -0.48 8.14 6.16
N PHE A 60 -0.76 9.28 5.56
CA PHE A 60 -2.11 9.71 5.24
C PHE A 60 -2.36 9.74 3.75
N ASP A 61 -3.53 9.27 3.34
CA ASP A 61 -4.03 9.35 1.98
C ASP A 61 -4.46 10.78 1.59
N PRO A 62 -4.77 11.05 0.31
CA PRO A 62 -5.24 12.36 -0.16
C PRO A 62 -6.60 12.83 0.37
N TRP A 63 -7.28 11.99 1.15
CA TRP A 63 -8.51 12.32 1.89
C TRP A 63 -8.25 12.45 3.40
N HIS A 64 -6.97 12.51 3.81
CA HIS A 64 -6.49 12.69 5.17
C HIS A 64 -6.87 11.56 6.14
N ARG A 65 -6.94 10.33 5.63
CA ARG A 65 -7.10 9.12 6.45
C ARG A 65 -5.81 8.32 6.44
N SER A 66 -5.52 7.60 7.51
CA SER A 66 -4.36 6.70 7.50
C SER A 66 -4.52 5.65 6.40
N TYR A 67 -3.42 5.31 5.73
CA TYR A 67 -3.40 4.09 4.93
C TYR A 67 -3.62 2.88 5.83
N GLU A 68 -4.24 1.83 5.29
CA GLU A 68 -4.35 0.54 5.95
C GLU A 68 -3.23 -0.38 5.47
N TYR A 69 -2.67 -1.15 6.40
CA TYR A 69 -1.70 -2.19 6.13
C TYR A 69 -2.06 -3.47 6.86
N GLU A 70 -2.03 -4.58 6.13
CA GLU A 70 -2.12 -5.93 6.70
C GLU A 70 -1.02 -6.78 6.06
N GLY A 71 -0.11 -7.28 6.88
CA GLY A 71 1.05 -8.03 6.44
C GLY A 71 1.21 -9.35 7.17
N THR A 72 1.62 -10.36 6.43
CA THR A 72 2.19 -11.61 6.95
C THR A 72 3.63 -11.73 6.47
N ARG A 73 4.33 -12.81 6.83
CA ARG A 73 5.69 -13.04 6.31
C ARG A 73 5.70 -13.23 4.78
N ASP A 74 4.58 -13.66 4.21
CA ASP A 74 4.48 -14.10 2.82
C ASP A 74 3.54 -13.26 1.95
N ALA A 75 2.72 -12.40 2.55
CA ALA A 75 1.81 -11.55 1.80
C ALA A 75 1.65 -10.20 2.47
N TYR A 76 1.20 -9.22 1.71
CA TYR A 76 0.73 -7.96 2.26
C TYR A 76 -0.42 -7.39 1.45
N THR A 77 -1.20 -6.52 2.09
CA THR A 77 -2.18 -5.63 1.49
C THR A 77 -1.94 -4.21 1.98
N LEU A 78 -1.88 -3.28 1.05
CA LEU A 78 -1.87 -1.83 1.28
C LEU A 78 -3.16 -1.24 0.71
N ARG A 79 -3.84 -0.37 1.46
CA ARG A 79 -5.12 0.21 1.03
C ARG A 79 -5.30 1.67 1.44
N SER A 80 -5.87 2.46 0.53
CA SER A 80 -6.53 3.73 0.83
C SER A 80 -8.03 3.54 0.71
N LEU A 81 -8.80 4.04 1.69
CA LEU A 81 -10.26 3.94 1.75
C LEU A 81 -11.01 4.86 0.77
N GLY A 82 -10.26 5.63 -0.02
CA GLY A 82 -10.82 6.44 -1.09
C GLY A 82 -11.73 7.59 -0.58
N PRO A 83 -12.48 8.22 -1.48
CA PRO A 83 -13.38 9.31 -1.15
C PRO A 83 -14.39 8.98 -0.04
N ASP A 84 -15.00 7.80 -0.07
CA ASP A 84 -16.12 7.47 0.82
C ASP A 84 -15.68 7.09 2.24
N GLY A 85 -14.41 6.69 2.40
CA GLY A 85 -13.79 6.36 3.68
C GLY A 85 -14.31 5.05 4.27
N LYS A 86 -14.91 4.18 3.47
CA LYS A 86 -15.44 2.89 3.91
C LYS A 86 -14.59 1.78 3.33
N ALA A 87 -14.12 0.89 4.19
CA ALA A 87 -13.40 -0.28 3.72
C ALA A 87 -14.29 -1.20 2.87
N ARG A 88 -13.65 -1.81 1.87
CA ARG A 88 -14.21 -2.83 0.96
C ARG A 88 -15.29 -2.27 0.04
N THR A 89 -15.07 -1.06 -0.46
CA THR A 89 -15.90 -0.42 -1.48
C THR A 89 -15.14 -0.31 -2.81
N PRO A 90 -15.84 -0.09 -3.94
CA PRO A 90 -15.18 0.00 -5.25
C PRO A 90 -14.22 1.20 -5.42
N ASP A 91 -14.26 2.20 -4.55
CA ASP A 91 -13.37 3.36 -4.59
C ASP A 91 -12.07 3.17 -3.81
N ASP A 92 -11.94 2.06 -3.08
CA ASP A 92 -10.69 1.67 -2.44
C ASP A 92 -9.55 1.55 -3.46
N VAL A 93 -8.41 2.13 -3.14
CA VAL A 93 -7.17 1.91 -3.89
C VAL A 93 -6.36 0.87 -3.14
N THR A 94 -6.22 -0.33 -3.72
CA THR A 94 -5.56 -1.47 -3.07
C THR A 94 -4.37 -1.97 -3.89
N ILE A 95 -3.27 -2.30 -3.22
CA ILE A 95 -2.14 -3.07 -3.75
C ILE A 95 -1.89 -4.25 -2.81
N SER A 96 -1.99 -5.46 -3.34
CA SER A 96 -1.71 -6.69 -2.58
C SER A 96 -0.69 -7.53 -3.33
N LYS A 97 0.11 -8.29 -2.57
CA LYS A 97 1.05 -9.25 -3.14
C LYS A 97 1.23 -10.43 -2.21
N SER A 98 1.30 -11.63 -2.78
CA SER A 98 1.67 -12.86 -2.08
C SER A 98 2.88 -13.50 -2.78
N ILE A 99 3.82 -14.06 -2.02
CA ILE A 99 4.93 -14.82 -2.63
C ILE A 99 4.43 -16.12 -3.28
N ALA A 100 3.32 -16.67 -2.81
CA ALA A 100 2.73 -17.89 -3.39
C ALA A 100 2.23 -17.66 -4.83
N ASP A 101 1.77 -16.45 -5.15
CA ASP A 101 1.26 -16.10 -6.48
C ASP A 101 2.34 -16.14 -7.59
N PHE A 102 3.62 -16.04 -7.21
CA PHE A 102 4.74 -16.16 -8.15
C PHE A 102 5.08 -17.63 -8.48
N GLY A 103 4.76 -18.57 -7.61
CA GLY A 103 5.01 -20.01 -7.83
C GLY A 103 4.07 -20.63 -8.85
N LEU A 104 2.86 -20.09 -9.01
CA LEU A 104 1.81 -20.65 -9.87
C LEU A 104 1.88 -20.17 -11.33
N ARG A 105 2.64 -19.10 -11.64
CA ARG A 105 2.73 -18.53 -13.00
C ARG A 105 3.88 -19.05 -13.88
N ASN A 106 4.78 -19.84 -13.31
CA ASN A 106 5.97 -20.37 -14.02
C ASN A 106 5.87 -21.88 -14.29
N ALA A 107 4.66 -22.45 -14.23
CA ALA A 107 4.42 -23.89 -14.34
C ALA A 107 3.73 -24.33 -15.66
N ASP A 108 3.60 -23.42 -16.64
CA ASP A 108 2.98 -23.68 -17.95
C ASP A 108 3.99 -23.61 -19.10
#